data_AF-A0A358Q422-F1
#
_entry.id   AF-A0A358Q422-F1
#
_cell.length_a   1.000
_cell.length_b   1.000
_cell.length_c   1.000
_cell.angle_alpha   90.00
_cell.angle_beta   90.00
_cell.angle_gamma   90.00
#
_symmetry.space_group_name_H-M   'P 1'
#
loop_
_entity.id
_entity.type
_entity.pdbx_description
1 polymer ?
#
loop_
_entity_poly.entity_id
_entity_poly.type
_entity_poly.pdbx_seq_one_letter_code
_entity_poly.pdbx_strand_id
1 'polypeptide(L)'
;MAFRTHRIFERDPKVIKKAKEKFSKEHCGHVFCEVCNFDFSEFYGVRGMDFIEGHHKKLVSEMKEGEETRIEDITLLCSNCHRMIHRKPLITVEELKLLINKSKR
;
A
#
# COMPACT_ATOMS: atom_id res chain seq x y z
N MET A 1 -3.40 3.77 -22.19
CA MET A 1 -4.39 2.75 -21.76
C MET A 1 -3.83 1.89 -20.61
N ALA A 2 -3.45 2.48 -19.47
CA ALA A 2 -2.74 1.74 -18.40
C ALA A 2 -3.40 1.80 -17.02
N PHE A 3 -4.29 2.77 -16.75
CA PHE A 3 -4.89 2.96 -15.43
C PHE A 3 -5.99 1.95 -15.07
N ARG A 4 -6.73 1.45 -16.07
CA ARG A 4 -7.91 0.59 -15.83
C ARG A 4 -7.51 -0.84 -15.50
N THR A 5 -6.46 -1.35 -16.15
CA THR A 5 -5.85 -2.66 -15.90
C THR A 5 -5.07 -2.68 -14.58
N HIS A 6 -4.34 -1.61 -14.25
CA HIS A 6 -3.65 -1.45 -12.96
C HIS A 6 -4.61 -1.60 -11.77
N ARG A 7 -5.79 -0.97 -11.83
CA ARG A 7 -6.83 -1.04 -10.78
C ARG A 7 -7.45 -2.43 -10.56
N ILE A 8 -7.40 -3.31 -11.57
CA ILE A 8 -8.00 -4.65 -11.49
C ILE A 8 -7.01 -5.61 -10.82
N PHE A 9 -5.72 -5.53 -11.15
CA PHE A 9 -4.67 -6.31 -10.50
C PHE A 9 -4.31 -5.80 -9.09
N GLU A 10 -4.52 -4.50 -8.84
CA GLU A 10 -4.37 -3.90 -7.50
C GLU A 10 -5.21 -4.56 -6.41
N ARG A 11 -6.25 -5.33 -6.79
CA ARG A 11 -7.31 -5.76 -5.90
C ARG A 11 -7.48 -7.27 -5.89
N ASP A 12 -6.42 -8.08 -5.96
CA ASP A 12 -6.57 -9.47 -5.52
C ASP A 12 -6.70 -9.47 -3.98
N PRO A 13 -7.92 -9.69 -3.43
CA PRO A 13 -8.14 -9.61 -2.00
C PRO A 13 -7.37 -10.68 -1.24
N LYS A 14 -7.01 -11.80 -1.89
CA LYS A 14 -6.24 -12.88 -1.26
C LYS A 14 -4.80 -12.46 -1.01
N VAL A 15 -4.17 -11.79 -1.99
CA VAL A 15 -2.78 -11.36 -1.87
C VAL A 15 -2.66 -10.23 -0.85
N ILE A 16 -3.60 -9.27 -0.85
CA ILE A 16 -3.66 -8.20 0.14
C ILE A 16 -3.86 -8.75 1.55
N LYS A 17 -4.76 -9.74 1.72
CA LYS A 17 -4.98 -10.36 3.03
C LYS A 17 -3.71 -11.03 3.54
N LYS A 18 -3.03 -11.80 2.69
CA LYS A 18 -1.73 -12.43 3.05
C LYS A 18 -0.66 -11.39 3.38
N ALA A 19 -0.62 -10.27 2.66
CA ALA A 19 0.30 -9.17 2.95
C ALA A 19 0.03 -8.56 4.33
N LYS A 20 -1.23 -8.28 4.67
CA LYS A 20 -1.65 -7.80 5.99
C LYS A 20 -1.31 -8.78 7.11
N GLU A 21 -1.59 -10.07 6.91
CA GLU A 21 -1.27 -11.12 7.88
C GLU A 21 0.24 -11.24 8.12
N LYS A 22 1.05 -11.19 7.05
CA LYS A 22 2.52 -11.20 7.15
C LYS A 22 3.01 -9.96 7.91
N PHE A 23 2.52 -8.79 7.53
CA PHE A 23 2.89 -7.53 8.17
C PHE A 23 2.53 -7.51 9.66
N SER A 24 1.30 -7.91 9.99
CA SER A 24 0.83 -8.00 11.38
C SER A 24 1.72 -8.94 12.21
N LYS A 25 2.14 -10.09 11.67
CA LYS A 25 3.06 -11.01 12.36
C LYS A 25 4.44 -10.40 12.61
N GLU A 26 4.96 -9.64 11.65
CA GLU A 26 6.27 -8.97 11.75
C GLU A 26 6.23 -7.75 12.69
N HIS A 27 5.05 -7.14 12.86
CA HIS A 27 4.85 -5.89 13.62
C HIS A 27 3.98 -6.07 14.89
N CYS A 28 4.15 -7.19 15.60
CA CYS A 28 3.49 -7.44 16.90
C CYS A 28 1.96 -7.29 16.89
N GLY A 29 1.30 -7.62 15.78
CA GLY A 29 -0.14 -7.53 15.61
C GLY A 29 -0.61 -6.25 14.91
N HIS A 30 0.25 -5.24 14.77
CA HIS A 30 -0.14 -3.93 14.23
C HIS A 30 -0.07 -3.88 12.71
N VAL A 31 -0.99 -3.10 12.12
CA VAL A 31 -1.07 -2.90 10.68
C VAL A 31 -1.24 -1.41 10.40
N PHE A 32 -0.14 -0.78 10.01
CA PHE A 32 -0.06 0.66 9.82
C PHE A 32 0.52 1.03 8.46
N CYS A 33 0.32 2.27 8.04
CA CYS A 33 0.84 2.77 6.78
C CYS A 33 2.36 2.83 6.80
N GLU A 34 3.02 2.18 5.85
CA GLU A 34 4.48 2.15 5.74
C GLU A 34 5.12 3.50 5.41
N VAL A 35 4.32 4.51 5.05
CA VAL A 35 4.77 5.86 4.69
C VAL A 35 4.58 6.84 5.83
N CYS A 36 3.39 6.92 6.42
CA CYS A 36 3.06 7.91 7.44
C CYS A 36 2.89 7.33 8.85
N ASN A 37 3.02 6.01 9.01
CA ASN A 37 2.80 5.25 10.25
C ASN A 37 1.39 5.36 10.82
N PHE A 38 0.40 5.74 10.00
CA PHE A 38 -0.98 5.80 10.44
C PHE A 38 -1.57 4.40 10.60
N ASP A 39 -2.04 4.08 11.80
CA ASP A 39 -2.76 2.85 12.13
C ASP A 39 -4.26 3.13 12.24
N PHE A 40 -5.08 2.48 11.41
CA PHE A 40 -6.54 2.64 11.45
C PHE A 40 -7.15 2.01 12.69
N SER A 41 -6.61 0.88 13.17
CA SER A 41 -7.11 0.21 14.36
C SER A 41 -6.81 1.01 15.63
N GLU A 42 -5.67 1.69 15.68
CA GLU A 42 -5.34 2.60 16.77
C GLU A 42 -6.24 3.85 16.76
N PHE A 43 -6.45 4.47 15.58
CA PHE A 43 -7.20 5.72 15.48
C PHE A 43 -8.72 5.53 15.54
N TYR A 44 -9.26 4.49 14.89
CA TYR A 44 -10.70 4.25 14.75
C TYR A 44 -11.21 3.04 15.56
N GLY A 45 -10.33 2.33 16.29
CA GLY A 45 -10.67 1.12 17.02
C GLY A 45 -11.14 0.00 16.10
N VAL A 46 -12.17 -0.74 16.53
CA VAL A 46 -12.78 -1.86 15.79
C VAL A 46 -13.16 -1.50 14.36
N ARG A 47 -13.57 -0.24 14.12
CA ARG A 47 -14.00 0.23 12.80
C ARG A 47 -12.85 0.32 11.80
N GLY A 48 -11.62 0.48 12.28
CA GLY A 48 -10.42 0.58 11.46
C GLY A 48 -9.67 -0.75 11.27
N MET A 49 -10.12 -1.84 11.91
CA MET A 49 -9.49 -3.15 11.75
C MET A 49 -9.51 -3.59 10.29
N ASP A 50 -8.38 -4.12 9.82
CA ASP A 50 -8.15 -4.60 8.45
C ASP A 50 -8.42 -3.57 7.33
N PHE A 51 -8.56 -2.28 7.64
CA PHE A 51 -8.98 -1.28 6.65
C PHE A 51 -7.86 -0.82 5.69
N ILE A 52 -6.59 -1.03 6.05
CA ILE A 52 -5.45 -0.53 5.25
C ILE A 52 -5.48 -1.03 3.80
N GLU A 53 -4.96 -0.24 2.87
CA GLU A 53 -4.98 -0.53 1.43
C GLU A 53 -3.63 -1.11 0.97
N GLY A 54 -3.66 -2.12 0.09
CA GLY A 54 -2.45 -2.66 -0.54
C GLY A 54 -2.14 -1.93 -1.84
N HIS A 55 -0.91 -1.48 -2.01
CA HIS A 55 -0.40 -0.78 -3.18
C HIS A 55 0.76 -1.55 -3.81
N HIS A 56 0.75 -1.73 -5.12
CA HIS A 56 1.81 -2.45 -5.83
C HIS A 56 2.98 -1.53 -6.15
N LYS A 57 4.19 -1.88 -5.70
CA LYS A 57 5.41 -1.08 -5.92
C LYS A 57 5.84 -1.06 -7.38
N LYS A 58 5.62 -2.17 -8.11
CA LYS A 58 5.86 -2.25 -9.55
C LYS A 58 4.60 -1.87 -10.32
N LEU A 59 4.76 -1.01 -11.32
CA LEU A 59 3.71 -0.82 -12.32
C LEU A 59 3.47 -2.16 -13.00
N VAL A 60 2.21 -2.62 -13.02
CA VAL A 60 1.81 -3.84 -13.74
C VAL A 60 2.26 -3.81 -15.22
N SER A 61 2.45 -2.62 -15.79
CA SER A 61 2.95 -2.42 -17.15
C SER A 61 4.42 -2.76 -17.37
N GLU A 62 5.20 -2.91 -16.30
CA GLU A 62 6.62 -3.33 -16.33
C GLU A 62 6.80 -4.80 -15.95
N MET A 63 5.72 -5.50 -15.57
CA MET A 63 5.77 -6.93 -15.29
C MET A 63 5.90 -7.71 -16.59
N LYS A 64 6.85 -8.66 -16.65
CA LYS A 64 6.96 -9.58 -17.80
C LYS A 64 5.75 -10.52 -17.82
N GLU A 65 5.31 -10.93 -19.00
CA GLU A 65 4.28 -11.99 -19.14
C GLU A 65 4.73 -13.23 -18.35
N GLY A 66 3.97 -13.59 -17.30
CA GLY A 66 4.27 -14.72 -16.41
C GLY A 66 4.96 -14.37 -15.08
N GLU A 67 5.27 -13.10 -14.79
CA GLU A 67 5.68 -12.72 -13.43
C GLU A 67 4.48 -12.73 -12.48
N GLU A 68 4.49 -13.66 -11.52
CA GLU A 68 3.53 -13.67 -10.42
C GLU A 68 3.75 -12.48 -9.49
N THR A 69 2.67 -11.81 -9.11
CA THR A 69 2.69 -10.76 -8.10
C THR A 69 3.06 -11.35 -6.75
N ARG A 70 4.28 -11.06 -6.26
CA ARG A 70 4.71 -11.53 -4.94
C ARG A 70 4.14 -10.62 -3.86
N ILE A 71 3.91 -11.20 -2.68
CA ILE A 71 3.48 -10.45 -1.49
C ILE A 71 4.47 -9.32 -1.16
N GLU A 72 5.75 -9.53 -1.46
CA GLU A 72 6.84 -8.56 -1.26
C GLU A 72 6.74 -7.32 -2.14
N ASP A 73 6.01 -7.40 -3.25
CA ASP A 73 5.78 -6.29 -4.17
C ASP A 73 4.58 -5.42 -3.74
N ILE A 74 3.94 -5.75 -2.62
CA ILE A 74 2.82 -4.99 -2.03
C ILE A 74 3.32 -4.16 -0.85
N THR A 75 2.95 -2.88 -0.85
CA THR A 75 3.08 -1.94 0.27
C THR A 75 1.74 -1.71 0.92
N LEU A 76 1.68 -1.61 2.24
CA LEU A 76 0.47 -1.22 2.96
C LEU A 76 0.43 0.30 3.16
N LEU A 77 -0.58 0.94 2.59
CA LEU A 77 -0.80 2.38 2.60
C LEU A 77 -2.15 2.75 3.19
N CYS A 78 -2.22 3.88 3.89
CA CYS A 78 -3.52 4.45 4.24
C CYS A 78 -4.18 5.08 3.02
N SER A 79 -5.51 5.25 3.06
CA SER A 79 -6.29 5.82 1.95
C SER A 79 -5.79 7.20 1.49
N ASN A 80 -5.19 7.98 2.39
CA ASN A 80 -4.61 9.27 2.05
C ASN A 80 -3.29 9.11 1.26
N CYS A 81 -2.34 8.33 1.79
CA CYS A 81 -1.06 8.08 1.12
C CYS A 81 -1.26 7.37 -0.22
N HIS A 82 -2.16 6.39 -0.27
CA HIS A 82 -2.50 5.68 -1.50
C HIS A 82 -3.06 6.63 -2.55
N ARG A 83 -3.99 7.52 -2.18
CA ARG A 83 -4.47 8.58 -3.08
C ARG A 83 -3.38 9.55 -3.52
N MET A 84 -2.41 9.88 -2.67
CA MET A 84 -1.34 10.81 -3.01
C MET A 84 -0.34 10.22 -4.01
N ILE A 85 0.02 8.95 -3.89
CA ILE A 85 0.89 8.27 -4.86
C ILE A 85 0.26 8.23 -6.26
N HIS A 86 -1.06 8.03 -6.34
CA HIS A 86 -1.76 8.02 -7.62
C HIS A 86 -2.14 9.42 -8.15
N ARG A 87 -1.92 10.48 -7.37
CA ARG A 87 -2.15 11.86 -7.83
C ARG A 87 -1.07 12.22 -8.84
N LYS A 88 -1.42 12.88 -9.94
CA LYS A 88 -0.43 13.27 -10.96
C LYS A 88 0.43 14.47 -10.49
N PRO A 89 1.75 14.49 -10.76
CA PRO A 89 2.54 13.41 -11.37
C PRO A 89 2.62 12.19 -10.45
N LEU A 90 2.55 10.98 -11.02
CA LEU A 90 2.69 9.74 -10.25
C LEU A 90 4.07 9.73 -9.58
N ILE A 91 4.09 9.35 -8.30
CA ILE A 91 5.33 9.27 -7.50
C ILE A 91 5.47 7.89 -6.88
N THR A 92 6.70 7.51 -6.56
CA THR A 92 7.00 6.25 -5.88
C THR A 92 6.69 6.33 -4.38
N VAL A 93 6.67 5.17 -3.71
CA VAL A 93 6.52 5.08 -2.26
C VAL A 93 7.66 5.82 -1.56
N GLU A 94 8.88 5.70 -2.07
CA GLU A 94 10.09 6.34 -1.55
C GLU A 94 10.01 7.87 -1.68
N GLU A 95 9.55 8.37 -2.84
CA GLU A 95 9.33 9.79 -3.06
C GLU A 95 8.26 10.34 -2.11
N LEU A 96 7.17 9.61 -1.90
CA LEU A 96 6.13 10.02 -0.94
C LEU A 96 6.68 10.05 0.50
N LYS A 97 7.51 9.07 0.91
CA LYS A 97 8.16 9.07 2.23
C LYS A 97 9.03 10.32 2.42
N LEU A 98 9.80 10.70 1.40
CA LEU A 98 10.63 11.91 1.44
C LEU A 98 9.79 13.18 1.58
N LEU A 99 8.64 13.26 0.91
CA LEU A 99 7.73 14.41 1.01
C LEU A 99 7.13 14.56 2.41
N ILE A 100 6.67 13.46 3.01
CA ILE A 100 6.08 13.48 4.37
C ILE A 100 7.15 13.75 5.44
N ASN A 101 8.38 13.24 5.27
CA ASN A 101 9.46 13.52 6.22
C ASN A 101 9.95 14.97 6.17
N LYS A 102 9.83 15.65 5.02
CA LYS A 102 10.15 17.09 4.92
C LYS A 102 9.15 17.99 5.64
N SER A 103 7.89 17.57 5.80
CA SER A 103 6.85 18.36 6.48
C SER A 103 6.79 18.17 7.99
N LYS A 104 7.49 17.17 8.54
CA LYS A 104 7.64 16.95 10.00
C LYS A 104 8.77 17.78 10.62
N ARG A 105 9.31 18.78 9.91
CA ARG A 105 10.42 19.64 10.36
C ARG A 105 9.93 20.98 10.86
#